data_AF-D3FS66-F1
#
_entry.id   AF-D3FS66-F1
#
_cell.length_a   1.000
_cell.length_b   1.000
_cell.length_c   1.000
_cell.angle_alpha   90.00
_cell.angle_beta   90.00
_cell.angle_gamma   90.00
#
_symmetry.space_group_name_H-M   'P 1'
#
loop_
_entity.id
_entity.type
_entity.pdbx_description
1 polymer ?
#
loop_
_entity_poly.entity_id
_entity_poly.type
_entity_poly.pdbx_seq_one_letter_code
_entity_poly.pdbx_strand_id
1 'polypeptide(L)'
;MHTAFIVLIIGALGILVGFITVTEYIFKRKWNIPRSKISIFSVERKLVYTAIEIGLFGLLILIFIIMTFFILITETVDLSPFFSLLSSVMFTLFSAVLSTFRAFEEWKENKSQRRYYHDIAAAATFISIATLMGLTHIIYL
;
A
#
# COMPACT_ATOMS: atom_id res chain seq x y z
N MET A 1 10.52 21.40 14.31
CA MET A 1 11.00 20.05 13.94
C MET A 1 10.60 18.96 14.93
N HIS A 2 10.86 19.09 16.24
CA HIS A 2 10.53 18.03 17.21
C HIS A 2 9.05 17.63 17.26
N THR A 3 8.13 18.59 17.23
CA THR A 3 6.68 18.30 17.31
C THR A 3 6.16 17.50 16.12
N ALA A 4 6.58 17.82 14.89
CA ALA A 4 6.16 17.10 13.68
C ALA A 4 6.74 15.67 13.63
N PHE A 5 7.96 15.48 14.12
CA PHE A 5 8.56 14.15 14.27
C PHE A 5 7.83 13.30 15.32
N ILE A 6 7.40 13.90 16.43
CA ILE A 6 6.58 13.22 17.45
C ILE A 6 5.21 12.81 16.86
N VAL A 7 4.57 13.71 16.10
CA VAL A 7 3.29 13.41 15.41
C VAL A 7 3.44 12.25 14.43
N LEU A 8 4.55 12.17 13.69
CA LEU A 8 4.88 11.05 12.80
C LEU A 8 4.95 9.72 13.55
N ILE A 9 5.71 9.67 14.63
CA ILE A 9 5.89 8.46 15.43
C ILE A 9 4.56 8.01 16.04
N ILE A 10 3.82 8.93 16.65
CA ILE A 10 2.52 8.63 17.27
C ILE A 10 1.51 8.18 16.21
N GLY A 11 1.47 8.86 15.06
CA GLY A 11 0.61 8.49 13.93
C GLY A 11 0.92 7.10 13.40
N ALA A 12 2.19 6.79 13.16
CA ALA A 12 2.62 5.47 12.68
C ALA A 12 2.30 4.36 13.70
N LEU A 13 2.55 4.60 14.99
CA LEU A 13 2.17 3.68 16.06
C LEU A 13 0.65 3.47 16.13
N GLY A 14 -0.13 4.53 16.00
CA GLY A 14 -1.59 4.46 15.98
C GLY A 14 -2.11 3.61 14.83
N ILE A 15 -1.57 3.82 13.62
CA ILE A 15 -1.90 3.01 12.43
C ILE A 15 -1.54 1.54 12.66
N LEU A 16 -0.34 1.25 13.19
CA LEU A 16 0.12 -0.12 13.46
C LEU A 16 -0.77 -0.82 14.50
N VAL A 17 -1.06 -0.16 15.63
CA VAL A 17 -1.93 -0.71 16.67
C VAL A 17 -3.35 -0.93 16.14
N GLY A 18 -3.88 0.00 15.36
CA GLY A 18 -5.17 -0.14 14.69
C GLY A 18 -5.20 -1.35 13.77
N PHE A 19 -4.19 -1.49 12.90
CA PHE A 19 -4.08 -2.62 11.98
C PHE A 19 -4.00 -3.97 12.72
N ILE A 20 -3.16 -4.08 13.75
CA ILE A 20 -3.04 -5.31 14.56
C ILE A 20 -4.37 -5.62 15.25
N THR A 21 -5.03 -4.62 15.81
CA THR A 21 -6.32 -4.80 16.49
C THR A 21 -7.37 -5.33 15.51
N VAL A 22 -7.49 -4.72 14.33
CA VAL A 22 -8.45 -5.15 13.31
C VAL A 22 -8.14 -6.55 12.78
N THR A 23 -6.88 -6.83 12.42
CA THR A 23 -6.51 -8.08 11.74
C THR A 23 -6.37 -9.28 12.70
N GLU A 24 -5.68 -9.12 13.82
CA GLU A 24 -5.46 -10.22 14.77
C GLU A 24 -6.59 -10.36 15.78
N TYR A 25 -7.08 -9.26 16.35
CA TYR A 25 -8.09 -9.35 17.40
C TYR A 25 -9.50 -9.48 16.82
N ILE A 26 -9.90 -8.59 15.91
CA ILE A 26 -11.26 -8.61 15.36
C ILE A 26 -11.41 -9.74 14.34
N PHE A 27 -10.63 -9.75 13.26
CA PHE A 27 -10.85 -10.71 12.18
C PHE A 27 -10.53 -12.13 12.59
N LYS A 28 -9.34 -12.39 13.13
CA LYS A 28 -8.89 -13.74 13.45
C LYS A 28 -9.53 -14.29 14.73
N ARG A 29 -9.49 -13.56 15.86
CA ARG A 29 -10.01 -14.08 17.14
C ARG A 29 -11.53 -13.96 17.28
N LYS A 30 -12.10 -12.80 16.95
CA LYS A 30 -13.55 -12.56 17.17
C LYS A 30 -14.41 -13.10 16.02
N TRP A 31 -13.99 -12.94 14.78
CA TRP A 31 -14.79 -13.31 13.60
C TRP A 31 -14.33 -14.60 12.91
N ASN A 32 -13.24 -15.22 13.38
CA ASN A 32 -12.67 -16.45 12.83
C ASN A 32 -12.43 -16.39 11.30
N ILE A 33 -12.03 -15.23 10.80
CA ILE A 33 -11.73 -15.01 9.38
C ILE A 33 -10.28 -15.41 9.12
N PRO A 34 -10.02 -16.47 8.35
CA PRO A 34 -8.67 -16.92 8.06
C PRO A 34 -7.91 -15.89 7.20
N ARG A 35 -6.59 -15.82 7.37
CA ARG A 35 -5.73 -15.03 6.47
C ARG A 35 -5.64 -15.72 5.11
N SER A 36 -5.64 -14.92 4.04
CA SER A 36 -5.34 -15.41 2.69
C SER A 36 -3.90 -15.95 2.62
N LYS A 37 -3.72 -17.08 1.93
CA LYS A 37 -2.40 -17.64 1.56
C LYS A 37 -2.10 -17.47 0.07
N ILE A 38 -2.84 -16.59 -0.61
CA ILE A 38 -2.75 -16.47 -2.06
C ILE A 38 -1.50 -15.65 -2.42
N SER A 39 -0.54 -16.32 -3.04
CA SER A 39 0.63 -15.73 -3.68
C SER A 39 0.38 -15.55 -5.17
N ILE A 40 1.14 -14.69 -5.84
CA ILE A 40 1.10 -14.46 -7.29
C ILE A 40 1.23 -15.77 -8.08
N PHE A 41 1.95 -16.75 -7.50
CA PHE A 41 2.21 -18.07 -8.09
C PHE A 41 1.34 -19.20 -7.54
N SER A 42 0.25 -18.90 -6.84
CA SER A 42 -0.66 -19.96 -6.39
C SER A 42 -1.32 -20.62 -7.59
N VAL A 43 -1.17 -21.95 -7.69
CA VAL A 43 -1.67 -22.78 -8.80
C VAL A 43 -3.19 -22.63 -9.01
N GLU A 44 -3.92 -22.30 -7.96
CA GLU A 44 -5.38 -22.15 -7.97
C GLU A 44 -5.86 -20.79 -8.53
N ARG A 45 -4.95 -19.85 -8.79
CA ARG A 45 -5.30 -18.49 -9.22
C ARG A 45 -5.60 -18.43 -10.71
N LYS A 46 -6.72 -17.79 -11.08
CA LYS A 46 -7.06 -17.56 -12.49
C LYS A 46 -6.00 -16.67 -13.15
N LEU A 47 -5.55 -17.07 -14.34
CA LEU A 47 -4.53 -16.36 -15.13
C LEU A 47 -4.83 -14.86 -15.32
N VAL A 48 -6.11 -14.49 -15.44
CA VAL A 48 -6.53 -13.09 -15.60
C VAL A 48 -6.08 -12.21 -14.43
N TYR A 49 -6.21 -12.69 -13.19
CA TYR A 49 -5.80 -11.89 -12.02
C TYR A 49 -4.28 -11.77 -11.92
N THR A 50 -3.56 -12.85 -12.24
CA THR A 50 -2.09 -12.83 -12.35
C THR A 50 -1.62 -11.85 -13.42
N ALA A 51 -2.26 -11.84 -14.59
CA ALA A 51 -1.92 -10.92 -15.67
C ALA A 51 -2.14 -9.45 -15.29
N ILE A 52 -3.25 -9.14 -14.60
CA ILE A 52 -3.52 -7.77 -14.11
C ILE A 52 -2.46 -7.35 -13.10
N GLU A 53 -2.11 -8.21 -12.14
CA GLU A 53 -1.09 -7.89 -11.14
C GLU A 53 0.29 -7.67 -11.77
N ILE A 54 0.70 -8.51 -12.73
CA ILE A 54 1.92 -8.30 -13.52
C ILE A 54 1.86 -6.97 -14.28
N GLY A 55 0.71 -6.64 -14.89
CA GLY A 55 0.50 -5.37 -15.58
C GLY A 55 0.63 -4.16 -14.65
N LEU A 56 0.08 -4.24 -13.44
CA LEU A 56 0.23 -3.21 -12.40
C LEU A 56 1.70 -3.03 -12.01
N PHE A 57 2.45 -4.13 -11.79
CA PHE A 57 3.88 -4.06 -11.53
C PHE A 57 4.66 -3.44 -12.70
N GLY A 58 4.34 -3.81 -13.93
CA GLY A 58 4.94 -3.22 -15.13
C GLY A 58 4.69 -1.71 -15.23
N LEU A 59 3.45 -1.27 -14.93
CA LEU A 59 3.10 0.15 -14.89
C LEU A 59 3.93 0.89 -13.82
N LEU A 60 4.06 0.32 -12.62
CA LEU A 60 4.86 0.92 -11.55
C LEU A 60 6.34 1.11 -11.97
N ILE A 61 6.92 0.08 -12.60
CA ILE A 61 8.29 0.14 -13.13
C ILE A 61 8.41 1.23 -14.20
N LEU A 62 7.44 1.30 -15.12
CA LEU A 62 7.43 2.32 -16.16
C LEU A 62 7.37 3.74 -15.59
N ILE A 63 6.50 3.97 -14.60
CA ILE A 63 6.41 5.27 -13.89
C ILE A 63 7.76 5.60 -13.26
N PHE A 64 8.40 4.65 -12.60
CA PHE A 64 9.69 4.87 -11.96
C PHE A 64 10.79 5.24 -12.98
N ILE A 65 10.81 4.57 -14.13
CA ILE A 65 11.74 4.87 -15.23
C ILE A 65 11.51 6.29 -15.75
N ILE A 66 10.26 6.66 -16.04
CA ILE A 66 9.91 8.02 -16.53
C ILE A 66 10.35 9.08 -15.54
N MET A 67 10.08 8.88 -14.25
CA MET A 67 10.48 9.82 -13.22
C MET A 67 12.00 9.95 -13.10
N THR A 68 12.73 8.83 -13.13
CA THR A 68 14.20 8.81 -13.07
C THR A 68 14.79 9.55 -14.27
N PHE A 69 14.24 9.33 -15.47
CA PHE A 69 14.67 10.00 -16.69
C PHE A 69 14.41 11.50 -16.65
N PHE A 70 13.27 11.94 -16.11
CA PHE A 70 12.95 13.35 -15.93
C PHE A 70 13.96 14.07 -15.02
N ILE A 71 14.36 13.41 -13.92
CA ILE A 71 15.37 13.95 -13.00
C ILE A 71 16.74 14.07 -13.69
N LEU A 72 17.13 13.03 -14.44
CA LEU A 72 18.40 13.01 -15.15
C LEU A 72 18.51 14.18 -16.15
N ILE A 73 17.41 14.52 -16.82
CA ILE A 73 17.38 15.62 -17.81
C ILE A 73 17.33 17.00 -17.13
N THR A 74 16.75 17.10 -15.94
CA THR A 74 16.53 18.38 -15.25
C THR A 74 17.75 18.77 -14.39
N GLU A 75 18.95 18.76 -14.99
CA GLU A 75 20.26 18.95 -14.33
C GLU A 75 20.39 20.24 -13.48
N THR A 76 19.43 21.15 -13.57
CA THR A 76 19.47 22.50 -12.98
C THR A 76 18.87 22.61 -11.58
N VAL A 77 18.14 21.61 -11.08
CA VAL A 77 17.48 21.65 -9.76
C VAL A 77 17.69 20.32 -9.03
N ASP A 78 18.18 20.36 -7.79
CA ASP A 78 18.25 19.18 -6.93
C ASP A 78 16.84 18.73 -6.51
N LEU A 79 16.28 17.81 -7.29
CA LEU A 79 14.97 17.20 -7.07
C LEU A 79 15.05 15.93 -6.21
N SER A 80 16.22 15.58 -5.66
CA SER A 80 16.40 14.32 -4.93
C SER A 80 15.48 14.16 -3.70
N PRO A 81 15.20 15.19 -2.88
CA PRO A 81 14.29 15.04 -1.74
C PRO A 81 12.84 14.85 -2.18
N PHE A 82 12.43 15.55 -3.25
CA PHE A 82 11.11 15.42 -3.84
C PHE A 82 10.90 14.03 -4.46
N PHE A 83 11.94 13.48 -5.12
CA PHE A 83 11.90 12.15 -5.69
C PHE A 83 11.80 11.04 -4.64
N SER A 84 12.59 11.13 -3.56
CA SER A 84 12.53 10.16 -2.46
C SER A 84 11.15 10.11 -1.81
N LEU A 85 10.53 11.27 -1.60
CA LEU A 85 9.19 11.36 -1.07
C LEU A 85 8.15 10.82 -2.06
N LEU A 86 8.17 11.30 -3.31
CA LEU A 86 7.18 10.94 -4.31
C LEU A 86 7.24 9.44 -4.63
N SER A 87 8.43 8.85 -4.74
CA SER A 87 8.60 7.41 -4.92
C SER A 87 8.04 6.61 -3.74
N SER A 88 8.28 7.06 -2.49
CA SER A 88 7.76 6.39 -1.30
C SER A 88 6.24 6.46 -1.19
N VAL A 89 5.65 7.63 -1.47
CA VAL A 89 4.18 7.82 -1.50
C VAL A 89 3.56 7.02 -2.64
N MET A 90 4.14 7.05 -3.83
CA MET A 90 3.69 6.27 -4.99
C MET A 90 3.71 4.77 -4.70
N PHE A 91 4.80 4.25 -4.10
CA PHE A 91 4.90 2.84 -3.74
C PHE A 91 3.85 2.43 -2.69
N THR A 92 3.59 3.31 -1.73
CA THR A 92 2.56 3.09 -0.70
C THR A 92 1.17 3.07 -1.32
N LEU A 93 0.85 4.03 -2.21
CA LEU A 93 -0.43 4.07 -2.94
C LEU A 93 -0.58 2.88 -3.89
N PHE A 94 0.49 2.46 -4.56
CA PHE A 94 0.50 1.25 -5.37
C PHE A 94 0.15 0.02 -4.53
N SER A 95 0.75 -0.10 -3.34
CA SER A 95 0.43 -1.18 -2.41
C SER A 95 -1.04 -1.15 -1.98
N ALA A 96 -1.62 0.03 -1.78
CA ALA A 96 -3.05 0.18 -1.51
C ALA A 96 -3.93 -0.29 -2.68
N VAL A 97 -3.58 0.08 -3.91
CA VAL A 97 -4.29 -0.36 -5.13
C VAL A 97 -4.19 -1.88 -5.28
N LEU A 98 -2.99 -2.45 -5.07
CA LEU A 98 -2.76 -3.87 -5.15
C LEU A 98 -3.57 -4.65 -4.10
N SER A 99 -3.58 -4.17 -2.85
CA SER A 99 -4.42 -4.75 -1.79
C SER A 99 -5.90 -4.65 -2.13
N THR A 100 -6.36 -3.53 -2.69
CA THR A 100 -7.76 -3.38 -3.12
C THR A 100 -8.13 -4.35 -4.23
N PHE A 101 -7.22 -4.55 -5.20
CA PHE A 101 -7.42 -5.52 -6.28
C PHE A 101 -7.50 -6.96 -5.75
N ARG A 102 -6.60 -7.35 -4.85
CA ARG A 102 -6.63 -8.68 -4.20
C ARG A 102 -7.90 -8.88 -3.36
N ALA A 103 -8.35 -7.83 -2.66
CA ALA A 103 -9.63 -7.86 -1.97
C ALA A 103 -10.81 -8.11 -2.92
N PHE A 104 -10.81 -7.45 -4.08
CA PHE A 104 -11.84 -7.64 -5.10
C PHE A 104 -11.82 -9.05 -5.69
N GLU A 105 -10.63 -9.57 -6.01
CA GLU A 105 -10.44 -10.95 -6.46
C GLU A 105 -11.01 -11.95 -5.45
N GLU A 106 -10.60 -11.85 -4.18
CA GLU A 106 -11.02 -12.77 -3.13
C GLU A 106 -12.51 -12.62 -2.79
N TRP A 107 -13.06 -11.41 -2.91
CA TRP A 107 -14.50 -11.19 -2.79
C TRP A 107 -15.29 -11.86 -3.90
N LYS A 108 -14.74 -11.90 -5.12
CA LYS A 108 -15.40 -12.50 -6.28
C LYS A 108 -15.27 -14.03 -6.31
N GLU A 109 -14.09 -14.56 -5.98
CA GLU A 109 -13.81 -16.00 -6.05
C GLU A 109 -14.19 -16.74 -4.75
N ASN A 110 -13.94 -16.14 -3.59
CA ASN A 110 -14.03 -16.81 -2.28
C ASN A 110 -14.85 -16.02 -1.26
N LYS A 111 -15.98 -15.42 -1.69
CA LYS A 111 -16.83 -14.55 -0.85
C LYS A 111 -17.22 -15.15 0.50
N SER A 112 -17.46 -16.46 0.54
CA SER A 112 -17.89 -17.19 1.74
C SER A 112 -16.83 -17.18 2.85
N GLN A 113 -15.54 -17.17 2.48
CA GLN A 113 -14.43 -17.23 3.41
C GLN A 113 -14.05 -15.86 3.97
N ARG A 114 -14.60 -14.77 3.40
CA ARG A 114 -14.47 -13.39 3.89
C ARG A 114 -13.03 -12.89 4.02
N ARG A 115 -12.05 -13.56 3.40
CA ARG A 115 -10.63 -13.22 3.57
C ARG A 115 -10.27 -11.85 3.00
N TYR A 116 -11.06 -11.37 2.03
CA TYR A 116 -10.95 -10.03 1.44
C TYR A 116 -10.95 -8.90 2.49
N TYR A 117 -11.50 -9.10 3.69
CA TYR A 117 -11.44 -8.09 4.75
C TYR A 117 -10.00 -7.78 5.19
N HIS A 118 -9.10 -8.78 5.18
CA HIS A 118 -7.68 -8.55 5.51
C HIS A 118 -7.01 -7.67 4.46
N ASP A 119 -7.32 -7.89 3.18
CA ASP A 119 -6.79 -7.09 2.08
C ASP A 119 -7.38 -5.66 2.06
N ILE A 120 -8.66 -5.50 2.43
CA ILE A 120 -9.26 -4.16 2.65
C ILE A 120 -8.56 -3.44 3.81
N ALA A 121 -8.32 -4.12 4.93
CA ALA A 121 -7.62 -3.53 6.06
C ALA A 121 -6.17 -3.14 5.70
N ALA A 122 -5.49 -3.94 4.88
CA ALA A 122 -4.18 -3.60 4.34
C ALA A 122 -4.24 -2.35 3.43
N ALA A 123 -5.20 -2.29 2.52
CA ALA A 123 -5.41 -1.12 1.67
C ALA A 123 -5.66 0.16 2.49
N ALA A 124 -6.56 0.09 3.48
CA ALA A 124 -6.84 1.21 4.39
C ALA A 124 -5.60 1.65 5.18
N THR A 125 -4.76 0.70 5.58
CA THR A 125 -3.50 0.96 6.28
C THR A 125 -2.51 1.69 5.38
N PHE A 126 -2.33 1.23 4.14
CA PHE A 126 -1.47 1.90 3.17
C PHE A 126 -1.97 3.30 2.82
N ILE A 127 -3.28 3.50 2.66
CA ILE A 127 -3.86 4.84 2.46
C ILE A 127 -3.56 5.73 3.67
N SER A 128 -3.74 5.23 4.89
CA SER A 128 -3.46 5.99 6.12
C SER A 128 -1.98 6.39 6.22
N ILE A 129 -1.06 5.48 5.85
CA ILE A 129 0.37 5.76 5.78
C ILE A 129 0.65 6.83 4.72
N ALA A 130 0.10 6.69 3.51
CA ALA A 130 0.29 7.67 2.45
C ALA A 130 -0.23 9.06 2.85
N THR A 131 -1.38 9.14 3.53
CA THR A 131 -1.92 10.39 4.07
C THR A 131 -1.00 10.98 5.13
N LEU A 132 -0.48 10.17 6.06
CA LEU A 132 0.47 10.63 7.07
C LEU A 132 1.75 11.17 6.44
N MET A 133 2.30 10.48 5.44
CA MET A 133 3.48 10.92 4.68
C MET A 133 3.21 12.24 3.95
N GLY A 134 2.06 12.35 3.26
CA GLY A 134 1.66 13.58 2.56
C GLY A 134 1.47 14.76 3.51
N LEU A 135 0.80 14.55 4.65
CA LEU A 135 0.58 15.58 5.67
C LEU A 135 1.91 16.12 6.21
N THR A 136 2.89 15.23 6.41
CA THR A 136 4.19 15.66 6.93
C THR A 136 4.95 16.51 5.95
N HIS A 137 4.83 16.25 4.65
CA HIS A 137 5.43 17.11 3.65
C HIS A 137 4.85 18.54 3.67
N ILE A 138 3.53 18.67 3.82
CA ILE A 138 2.87 19.98 3.93
C ILE A 138 3.35 20.75 5.17
N ILE A 139 3.65 20.06 6.27
CA ILE A 139 4.09 20.68 7.53
C ILE A 139 5.59 21.07 7.50
N TYR A 140 6.40 20.43 6.65
CA TYR A 140 7.84 20.67 6.52
C TYR A 140 8.23 21.57 5.34
N LEU A 141 7.28 21.96 4.49
CA LEU A 141 7.39 23.04 3.49
C LEU A 141 7.14 24.40 4.15
#